data_AF-A0A2V8GDW2-F1
#
_entry.id   AF-A0A2V8GDW2-F1
#
_cell.length_a   1.000
_cell.length_b   1.000
_cell.length_c   1.000
_cell.angle_alpha   90.00
_cell.angle_beta   90.00
_cell.angle_gamma   90.00
#
_symmetry.space_group_name_H-M   'P 1'
#
loop_
_entity.id
_entity.type
_entity.pdbx_description
1 polymer ?
#
loop_
_entity_poly.entity_id
_entity_poly.type
_entity_poly.pdbx_seq_one_letter_code
_entity_poly.pdbx_strand_id
1 'polypeptide(L)'
;MNDACDWPSEAGAALDVRNSAHERHLMEDVRVAEELGIRYNDARLARGLAVPGKPQTRDECDTKLFSEIAHIHAVSLADVRQARLNLNRAWDPTIYLPLAALYVVVAFALARRIRRRFSWSDEKSAAIVATLFASLVMATALVPLGHLWSGVVEMIRVGDMHMSYRTDRLGWRGYDLEAFAVGIFVYWSIALTEFTIANSNLTPERTAER
;
A
#
# COMPACT_ATOMS: atom_id res chain seq x y z
N MET A 1 -2.75 -26.66 1.93
CA MET A 1 -4.20 -26.41 2.08
C MET A 1 -4.56 -26.71 3.52
N ASN A 2 -5.11 -25.76 4.29
CA ASN A 2 -5.50 -25.98 5.68
C ASN A 2 -6.99 -26.31 5.77
N ASP A 3 -7.36 -27.54 5.44
CA ASP A 3 -8.75 -27.99 5.42
C ASP A 3 -9.31 -28.30 6.81
N ALA A 4 -8.45 -28.42 7.82
CA ALA A 4 -8.80 -28.82 9.18
C ALA A 4 -8.75 -27.66 10.18
N CYS A 5 -8.38 -26.46 9.73
CA CYS A 5 -8.12 -25.31 10.60
C CYS A 5 -7.12 -25.67 11.72
N ASP A 6 -5.96 -26.20 11.33
CA ASP A 6 -4.89 -26.55 12.27
C ASP A 6 -3.74 -25.56 12.15
N TRP A 7 -3.14 -25.23 13.29
CA TRP A 7 -1.93 -24.43 13.33
C TRP A 7 -0.73 -25.29 12.92
N PRO A 8 0.19 -24.79 12.06
CA PRO A 8 1.41 -25.54 11.74
C PRO A 8 2.26 -25.75 13.00
N SER A 9 3.00 -26.86 13.03
CA SER A 9 3.94 -27.11 14.12
C SER A 9 5.06 -26.07 14.10
N GLU A 10 5.23 -25.34 15.20
CA GLU A 10 6.32 -24.39 15.40
C GLU A 10 6.97 -24.59 16.77
N ALA A 11 8.20 -24.10 16.93
CA ALA A 11 8.86 -24.12 18.22
C ALA A 11 8.22 -23.05 19.14
N GLY A 12 7.50 -23.51 20.15
CA GLY A 12 6.92 -22.61 21.15
C GLY A 12 7.99 -21.90 21.97
N ALA A 13 7.99 -20.58 21.91
CA ALA A 13 8.75 -19.71 22.81
C ALA A 13 7.79 -18.73 23.47
N ALA A 14 7.92 -18.56 24.79
CA ALA A 14 7.12 -17.57 25.51
C ALA A 14 7.41 -16.16 24.99
N LEU A 15 6.36 -15.41 24.67
CA LEU A 15 6.47 -14.04 24.18
C LEU A 15 6.19 -13.04 25.29
N ASP A 16 6.87 -11.90 25.19
CA ASP A 16 6.64 -10.74 26.04
C ASP A 16 6.15 -9.61 25.14
N VAL A 17 4.85 -9.33 25.18
CA VAL A 17 4.21 -8.31 24.34
C VAL A 17 4.70 -6.89 24.58
N ARG A 18 5.48 -6.64 25.65
CA ARG A 18 6.14 -5.35 25.89
C ARG A 18 7.42 -5.19 25.07
N ASN A 19 7.96 -6.29 24.55
CA ASN A 19 9.11 -6.30 23.66
C ASN A 19 8.62 -6.17 22.20
N SER A 20 9.09 -5.16 21.48
CA SER A 20 8.67 -4.87 20.11
C SER A 20 9.02 -5.96 19.08
N ALA A 21 10.03 -6.79 19.34
CA ALA A 21 10.32 -7.95 18.50
C ALA A 21 9.30 -9.07 18.72
N HIS A 22 8.94 -9.33 19.98
CA HIS A 22 7.93 -10.34 20.33
C HIS A 22 6.52 -9.90 19.92
N GLU A 23 6.19 -8.61 20.06
CA GLU A 23 4.93 -8.06 19.55
C GLU A 23 4.81 -8.23 18.03
N ARG A 24 5.88 -7.94 17.28
CA ARG A 24 5.90 -8.14 15.82
C ARG A 24 5.71 -9.62 15.45
N HIS A 25 6.38 -10.52 16.16
CA HIS A 25 6.21 -11.96 15.94
C HIS A 25 4.75 -12.39 16.18
N LEU A 26 4.16 -11.98 17.30
CA LEU A 26 2.75 -12.25 17.59
C LEU A 26 1.81 -11.71 16.50
N MET A 27 2.11 -10.53 15.95
CA MET A 27 1.34 -9.97 14.83
C MET A 27 1.49 -10.79 13.54
N GLU A 28 2.68 -11.34 13.28
CA GLU A 28 2.91 -12.25 12.16
C GLU A 28 2.10 -13.54 12.32
N ASP A 29 2.08 -14.13 13.51
CA ASP A 29 1.30 -15.35 13.79
C ASP A 29 -0.20 -15.10 13.60
N VAL A 30 -0.72 -13.98 14.10
CA VAL A 30 -2.12 -13.60 13.88
C VAL A 30 -2.44 -13.41 12.39
N ARG A 31 -1.51 -12.85 11.61
CA ARG A 31 -1.69 -12.70 10.16
C ARG A 31 -1.74 -14.06 9.46
N VAL A 32 -0.88 -14.99 9.85
CA VAL A 32 -0.90 -16.38 9.35
C VAL A 32 -2.19 -17.08 9.75
N ALA A 33 -2.68 -16.90 10.98
CA ALA A 33 -3.94 -17.47 11.42
C ALA A 33 -5.15 -16.97 10.60
N GLU A 34 -5.24 -15.66 10.34
CA GLU A 34 -6.30 -15.10 9.49
C GLU A 34 -6.25 -15.66 8.06
N GLU A 35 -5.05 -15.92 7.54
CA GLU A 35 -4.83 -16.54 6.23
C GLU A 35 -5.29 -18.01 6.20
N LEU A 36 -4.93 -18.78 7.23
CA LEU A 36 -5.37 -20.16 7.39
C LEU A 36 -6.90 -20.24 7.51
N GLY A 37 -7.52 -19.29 8.21
CA GLY A 37 -8.97 -19.15 8.30
C GLY A 37 -9.66 -18.88 6.96
N ILE A 38 -9.05 -18.05 6.09
CA ILE A 38 -9.55 -17.81 4.73
C ILE A 38 -9.50 -19.11 3.92
N ARG A 39 -8.35 -19.80 3.90
CA ARG A 39 -8.18 -21.05 3.13
C ARG A 39 -9.14 -22.14 3.60
N TYR A 40 -9.35 -22.24 4.92
CA TYR A 40 -10.33 -23.15 5.50
C TYR A 40 -11.75 -22.83 5.02
N ASN A 41 -12.15 -21.55 5.05
CA ASN A 41 -13.45 -21.13 4.57
C ASN A 41 -13.63 -21.40 3.06
N ASP A 42 -12.63 -21.12 2.24
CA ASP A 42 -12.67 -21.32 0.79
C ASP A 42 -12.79 -22.81 0.43
N ALA A 43 -12.05 -23.68 1.12
CA ALA A 43 -12.16 -25.13 0.97
C ALA A 43 -13.58 -25.63 1.31
N ARG A 44 -14.23 -25.03 2.32
CA ARG A 44 -15.61 -25.36 2.69
C ARG A 44 -16.64 -24.80 1.74
N LEU A 45 -16.44 -23.58 1.21
CA LEU A 45 -17.28 -23.02 0.15
C LEU A 45 -17.27 -23.91 -1.10
N ALA A 46 -16.09 -24.37 -1.51
CA ALA A 46 -15.94 -25.28 -2.65
C ALA A 46 -16.68 -26.62 -2.46
N ARG A 47 -16.90 -27.05 -1.20
CA ARG A 47 -17.64 -28.27 -0.85
C ARG A 47 -19.12 -28.03 -0.54
N GLY A 48 -19.62 -26.80 -0.63
CA GLY A 48 -20.98 -26.44 -0.24
C GLY A 48 -21.24 -26.52 1.28
N LEU A 49 -20.18 -26.48 2.09
CA LEU A 49 -20.21 -26.61 3.55
C LEU A 49 -20.11 -25.26 4.27
N ALA A 50 -20.13 -24.16 3.52
CA ALA A 50 -20.13 -22.78 4.02
C ALA A 50 -21.02 -21.91 3.11
N VAL A 51 -21.40 -20.74 3.60
CA VAL A 51 -22.27 -19.80 2.86
C VAL A 51 -21.44 -18.62 2.37
N PRO A 52 -21.46 -18.28 1.06
CA PRO A 52 -20.75 -17.11 0.54
C PRO A 52 -21.12 -15.84 1.31
N GLY A 53 -20.10 -15.06 1.69
CA GLY A 53 -20.29 -13.81 2.44
C GLY A 53 -20.64 -13.98 3.92
N LYS A 54 -20.78 -15.20 4.46
CA LYS A 54 -20.94 -15.43 5.91
C LYS A 54 -19.58 -15.72 6.55
N PRO A 55 -19.12 -14.90 7.51
CA PRO A 55 -17.81 -15.06 8.12
C PRO A 55 -17.74 -16.17 9.18
N GLN A 56 -18.88 -16.75 9.59
CA GLN A 56 -18.96 -17.66 10.74
C GLN A 56 -17.96 -18.83 10.68
N THR A 57 -17.87 -19.51 9.52
CA THR A 57 -16.93 -20.63 9.32
C THR A 57 -15.47 -20.21 9.53
N ARG A 58 -15.11 -19.01 9.08
CA ARG A 58 -13.79 -18.41 9.29
C ARG A 58 -13.60 -18.01 10.74
N ASP A 59 -14.59 -17.36 11.34
CA ASP A 59 -14.49 -16.82 12.71
C ASP A 59 -14.34 -17.94 13.76
N GLU A 60 -14.99 -19.10 13.52
CA GLU A 60 -14.77 -20.33 14.29
C GLU A 60 -13.33 -20.82 14.17
N CYS A 61 -12.76 -20.76 12.95
CA CYS A 61 -11.38 -21.13 12.71
C CYS A 61 -10.38 -20.15 13.37
N ASP A 62 -10.56 -18.84 13.17
CA ASP A 62 -9.75 -17.80 13.82
C ASP A 62 -9.73 -17.98 15.34
N THR A 63 -10.89 -18.30 15.95
CA THR A 63 -11.00 -18.53 17.41
C THR A 63 -10.15 -19.72 17.87
N LYS A 64 -10.17 -20.83 17.11
CA LYS A 64 -9.35 -22.01 17.39
C LYS A 64 -7.86 -21.66 17.28
N LEU A 65 -7.44 -21.06 16.17
CA LEU A 65 -6.05 -20.73 15.90
C LEU A 65 -5.49 -19.70 16.89
N PHE A 66 -6.27 -18.68 17.27
CA PHE A 66 -5.84 -17.70 18.27
C PHE A 66 -5.68 -18.31 19.67
N SER A 67 -6.47 -19.33 19.99
CA SER A 67 -6.32 -20.06 21.25
C SER A 67 -5.03 -20.90 21.26
N GLU A 68 -4.68 -21.51 20.13
CA GLU A 68 -3.42 -22.24 19.97
C GLU A 68 -2.21 -21.30 20.06
N ILE A 69 -2.21 -20.17 19.36
CA ILE A 69 -1.13 -19.15 19.46
C ILE A 69 -0.95 -18.70 20.91
N ALA A 70 -2.05 -18.39 21.60
CA ALA A 70 -2.01 -17.99 23.01
C ALA A 70 -1.36 -19.07 23.90
N HIS A 71 -1.69 -20.34 23.66
CA HIS A 71 -1.14 -21.47 24.39
C HIS A 71 0.35 -21.69 24.08
N ILE A 72 0.75 -21.70 22.81
CA ILE A 72 2.14 -21.93 22.35
C ILE A 72 3.09 -20.86 22.90
N HIS A 73 2.65 -19.60 22.87
CA HIS A 73 3.48 -18.45 23.25
C HIS A 73 3.27 -17.95 24.68
N ALA A 74 2.45 -18.64 25.47
CA ALA A 74 2.12 -18.25 26.85
C ALA A 74 1.65 -16.78 27.00
N VAL A 75 0.91 -16.28 26.01
CA VAL A 75 0.28 -14.95 26.02
C VAL A 75 -1.22 -15.06 26.25
N SER A 76 -1.89 -13.96 26.62
CA SER A 76 -3.34 -14.00 26.81
C SER A 76 -4.06 -13.95 25.45
N LEU A 77 -5.27 -14.51 25.37
CA LEU A 77 -6.12 -14.36 24.20
C LEU A 77 -6.47 -12.88 23.93
N ALA A 78 -6.47 -12.04 24.97
CA ALA A 78 -6.65 -10.60 24.82
C ALA A 78 -5.47 -9.96 24.06
N ASP A 79 -4.25 -10.42 24.31
CA ASP A 79 -3.06 -9.95 23.59
C ASP A 79 -3.11 -10.35 22.11
N VAL A 80 -3.52 -11.59 21.81
CA VAL A 80 -3.68 -12.07 20.42
C VAL A 80 -4.73 -11.21 19.67
N ARG A 81 -5.87 -10.93 20.33
CA ARG A 81 -6.91 -10.06 19.77
C ARG A 81 -6.43 -8.61 19.61
N GLN A 82 -5.63 -8.10 20.53
CA GLN A 82 -5.04 -6.78 20.42
C GLN A 82 -4.03 -6.71 19.25
N ALA A 83 -3.20 -7.74 19.08
CA ALA A 83 -2.29 -7.87 17.94
C ALA A 83 -3.07 -7.88 16.60
N ARG A 84 -4.22 -8.55 16.55
CA ARG A 84 -5.15 -8.50 15.40
C ARG A 84 -5.61 -7.08 15.08
N LEU A 85 -5.96 -6.28 16.10
CA LEU A 85 -6.35 -4.88 15.89
C LEU A 85 -5.17 -4.02 15.42
N ASN A 86 -3.96 -4.34 15.88
CA ASN A 86 -2.74 -3.64 15.49
C ASN A 86 -2.32 -3.96 14.04
N LEU A 87 -2.74 -5.08 13.45
CA LEU A 87 -2.53 -5.37 12.02
C LEU A 87 -3.05 -4.25 11.11
N ASN A 88 -4.16 -3.62 11.47
CA ASN A 88 -4.74 -2.51 10.71
C ASN A 88 -3.94 -1.21 10.84
N ARG A 89 -3.11 -1.08 11.88
CA ARG A 89 -2.26 0.09 12.14
C ARG A 89 -0.83 -0.09 11.66
N ALA A 90 -0.41 -1.32 11.36
CA ALA A 90 0.90 -1.67 10.83
C ALA A 90 1.04 -1.25 9.36
N TRP A 91 0.89 0.04 9.09
CA TRP A 91 1.19 0.63 7.80
C TRP A 91 2.69 0.94 7.73
N ASP A 92 3.36 0.33 6.74
CA ASP A 92 4.75 0.64 6.42
C ASP A 92 4.79 1.47 5.12
N PRO A 93 5.13 2.76 5.17
CA PRO A 93 5.19 3.62 3.99
C PRO A 93 6.33 3.25 3.04
N THR A 94 7.37 2.53 3.50
CA THR A 94 8.54 2.22 2.69
C THR A 94 8.21 1.30 1.52
N ILE A 95 7.15 0.50 1.64
CA ILE A 95 6.68 -0.38 0.56
C ILE A 95 6.25 0.40 -0.69
N TYR A 96 5.92 1.69 -0.56
CA TYR A 96 5.49 2.54 -1.69
C TYR A 96 6.64 3.27 -2.38
N LEU A 97 7.88 3.12 -1.91
CA LEU A 97 9.05 3.73 -2.56
C LEU A 97 9.17 3.40 -4.06
N PRO A 98 8.93 2.15 -4.52
CA PRO A 98 8.95 1.84 -5.96
C PRO A 98 7.89 2.61 -6.75
N LEU A 99 6.67 2.72 -6.20
CA LEU A 99 5.59 3.47 -6.84
C LEU A 99 5.90 4.97 -6.88
N ALA A 100 6.43 5.52 -5.79
CA ALA A 100 6.87 6.92 -5.71
C ALA A 100 7.98 7.22 -6.72
N ALA A 101 8.98 6.34 -6.84
CA ALA A 101 10.06 6.48 -7.81
C ALA A 101 9.51 6.47 -9.25
N LEU A 102 8.61 5.53 -9.56
CA LEU A 102 7.96 5.47 -10.88
C LEU A 102 7.18 6.76 -11.17
N TYR A 103 6.40 7.24 -10.20
CA TYR A 103 5.63 8.48 -10.33
C TYR A 103 6.54 9.67 -10.67
N VAL A 104 7.65 9.84 -9.92
CA VAL A 104 8.61 10.93 -10.14
C VAL A 104 9.24 10.85 -11.53
N VAL A 105 9.66 9.66 -11.97
CA VAL A 105 10.26 9.46 -13.31
C VAL A 105 9.28 9.85 -14.42
N VAL A 106 8.03 9.40 -14.32
CA VAL A 106 7.00 9.71 -15.32
C VAL A 106 6.63 11.20 -15.29
N ALA A 107 6.46 11.78 -14.10
CA ALA A 107 6.16 13.20 -13.92
C ALA A 107 7.25 14.08 -14.56
N PHE A 108 8.51 13.74 -14.32
CA PHE A 108 9.65 14.44 -14.89
C PHE A 108 9.72 14.34 -16.41
N ALA A 109 9.53 13.13 -16.96
CA ALA A 109 9.47 12.92 -18.41
C ALA A 109 8.34 13.73 -19.06
N LEU A 110 7.16 13.77 -18.44
CA LEU A 110 6.00 14.49 -18.94
C LEU A 110 6.17 16.01 -18.85
N ALA A 111 6.65 16.54 -17.72
CA ALA A 111 6.96 17.95 -17.55
C ALA A 111 7.99 18.44 -18.59
N ARG A 112 9.05 17.65 -18.78
CA ARG A 112 10.06 17.91 -19.82
C ARG A 112 9.48 17.87 -21.23
N ARG A 113 8.57 16.93 -21.52
CA ARG A 113 7.90 16.83 -22.83
C ARG A 113 7.04 18.07 -23.10
N ILE A 114 6.25 18.51 -22.12
CA ILE A 114 5.44 19.73 -22.22
C ILE A 114 6.33 20.94 -22.48
N ARG A 115 7.38 21.10 -21.67
CA ARG A 115 8.36 22.19 -21.83
C ARG A 115 9.02 22.23 -23.19
N ARG A 116 9.38 21.07 -23.75
CA ARG A 116 9.97 20.99 -25.11
C ARG A 116 8.95 21.25 -26.22
N ARG A 117 7.66 21.03 -25.96
CA ARG A 117 6.60 21.17 -26.95
C ARG A 117 6.07 22.61 -27.04
N PHE A 118 6.02 23.33 -25.93
CA PHE A 118 5.45 24.68 -25.87
C PHE A 118 6.54 25.71 -25.60
N SER A 119 6.67 26.71 -26.48
CA SER A 119 7.57 27.83 -26.24
C SER A 119 7.02 28.70 -25.11
N TRP A 120 7.83 28.98 -24.09
CA TRP A 120 7.37 29.80 -22.97
C TRP A 120 7.12 31.26 -23.35
N SER A 121 7.77 31.76 -24.41
CA SER A 121 7.57 33.14 -24.91
C SER A 121 6.21 33.33 -25.57
N ASP A 122 5.74 32.35 -26.34
CA ASP A 122 4.62 32.52 -27.27
C ASP A 122 3.39 31.70 -26.86
N GLU A 123 3.57 30.58 -26.18
CA GLU A 123 2.53 29.58 -25.92
C GLU A 123 2.34 29.32 -24.41
N LYS A 124 2.60 30.31 -23.56
CA LYS A 124 2.55 30.18 -22.10
C LYS A 124 1.23 29.64 -21.57
N SER A 125 0.10 30.09 -22.11
CA SER A 125 -1.22 29.61 -21.72
C SER A 125 -1.42 28.12 -22.03
N ALA A 126 -0.99 27.67 -23.22
CA ALA A 126 -1.05 26.26 -23.60
C ALA A 126 -0.16 25.39 -22.72
N ALA A 127 1.05 25.86 -22.37
CA ALA A 127 1.93 25.17 -21.44
C ALA A 127 1.28 25.01 -20.05
N ILE A 128 0.70 26.07 -19.49
CA ILE A 128 0.01 26.03 -18.19
C ILE A 128 -1.16 25.06 -18.20
N VAL A 129 -2.01 25.12 -19.24
CA VAL A 129 -3.17 24.22 -19.37
C VAL A 129 -2.72 22.77 -19.49
N ALA A 130 -1.68 22.49 -20.29
CA ALA A 130 -1.13 21.15 -20.43
C ALA A 130 -0.55 20.63 -19.11
N THR A 131 0.18 21.46 -18.36
CA THR A 131 0.72 21.11 -17.03
C THR A 131 -0.40 20.85 -16.03
N LEU A 132 -1.44 21.69 -15.99
CA LEU A 132 -2.61 21.48 -15.12
C LEU A 132 -3.30 20.15 -15.45
N PHE A 133 -3.61 19.91 -16.72
CA PHE A 133 -4.25 18.67 -17.16
C PHE A 133 -3.40 17.44 -16.83
N ALA A 134 -2.10 17.49 -17.12
CA ALA A 134 -1.17 16.43 -16.79
C ALA A 134 -1.10 16.15 -15.28
N SER A 135 -1.12 17.19 -14.44
CA SER A 135 -1.13 17.04 -12.98
C SER A 135 -2.37 16.29 -12.49
N LEU A 136 -3.56 16.62 -13.04
CA LEU A 136 -4.82 15.98 -12.70
C LEU A 136 -4.84 14.52 -13.14
N VAL A 137 -4.40 14.23 -14.36
CA VAL A 137 -4.32 12.85 -14.87
C VAL A 137 -3.36 12.00 -14.03
N MET A 138 -2.16 12.51 -13.76
CA MET A 138 -1.15 11.80 -12.96
C MET A 138 -1.65 11.55 -11.53
N ALA A 139 -2.20 12.57 -10.87
CA ALA A 139 -2.73 12.43 -9.50
C ALA A 139 -3.93 11.48 -9.43
N THR A 140 -4.84 11.54 -10.42
CA THR A 140 -5.98 10.62 -10.50
C THR A 140 -5.52 9.18 -10.72
N ALA A 141 -4.51 8.95 -11.55
CA ALA A 141 -3.97 7.62 -11.82
C ALA A 141 -3.20 7.04 -10.62
N LEU A 142 -2.57 7.88 -9.80
CA LEU A 142 -1.80 7.44 -8.63
C LEU A 142 -2.64 6.70 -7.60
N VAL A 143 -3.89 7.14 -7.37
CA VAL A 143 -4.79 6.53 -6.37
C VAL A 143 -5.09 5.05 -6.67
N PRO A 144 -5.67 4.67 -7.83
CA PRO A 144 -5.91 3.26 -8.15
C PRO A 144 -4.62 2.45 -8.26
N LEU A 145 -3.52 3.03 -8.74
CA LEU A 145 -2.22 2.34 -8.76
C LEU A 145 -1.71 2.00 -7.35
N GLY A 146 -1.92 2.89 -6.38
CA GLY A 146 -1.57 2.62 -4.99
C GLY A 146 -2.40 1.49 -4.37
N HIS A 147 -3.70 1.41 -4.67
CA HIS A 147 -4.52 0.27 -4.26
C HIS A 147 -4.04 -1.05 -4.90
N LEU A 148 -3.73 -1.04 -6.21
CA LEU A 148 -3.21 -2.22 -6.91
C LEU A 148 -1.87 -2.66 -6.32
N TRP A 149 -0.95 -1.72 -6.10
CA TRP A 149 0.35 -1.99 -5.49
C TRP A 149 0.23 -2.56 -4.07
N SER A 150 -0.67 -1.99 -3.26
CA SER A 150 -0.97 -2.50 -1.91
C SER A 150 -1.45 -3.95 -1.95
N GLY A 151 -2.32 -4.27 -2.93
CA GLY A 151 -2.78 -5.64 -3.17
C GLY A 151 -1.62 -6.57 -3.51
N VAL A 152 -0.76 -6.19 -4.46
CA VAL A 152 0.42 -6.98 -4.86
C VAL A 152 1.35 -7.24 -3.68
N VAL A 153 1.68 -6.21 -2.89
CA VAL A 153 2.56 -6.36 -1.73
C VAL A 153 1.95 -7.32 -0.71
N GLU A 154 0.64 -7.23 -0.46
CA GLU A 154 -0.03 -8.12 0.49
C GLU A 154 -0.13 -9.56 -0.02
N MET A 155 -0.35 -9.75 -1.33
CA MET A 155 -0.32 -11.08 -1.96
C MET A 155 1.07 -11.72 -1.82
N ILE A 156 2.15 -10.95 -2.03
CA ILE A 156 3.53 -11.43 -1.84
C ILE A 156 3.81 -11.76 -0.38
N ARG A 157 3.41 -10.87 0.54
CA ARG A 157 3.65 -11.01 1.98
C ARG A 157 3.03 -12.27 2.54
N VAL A 158 1.84 -12.63 2.07
CA VAL A 158 1.08 -13.77 2.60
C VAL A 158 1.15 -15.01 1.71
N GLY A 159 1.59 -14.87 0.46
CA GLY A 159 1.70 -15.99 -0.48
C GLY A 159 0.33 -16.50 -0.96
N ASP A 160 -0.67 -15.63 -1.04
CA ASP A 160 -1.99 -15.92 -1.61
C ASP A 160 -2.47 -14.78 -2.50
N MET A 161 -3.11 -15.12 -3.61
CA MET A 161 -3.74 -14.18 -4.52
C MET A 161 -5.20 -13.85 -4.10
N HIS A 162 -5.78 -14.59 -3.15
CA HIS A 162 -7.15 -14.37 -2.69
C HIS A 162 -7.23 -13.35 -1.56
N MET A 163 -7.58 -12.10 -1.90
CA MET A 163 -7.52 -10.97 -0.96
C MET A 163 -8.76 -10.79 -0.07
N SER A 164 -9.88 -11.48 -0.36
CA SER A 164 -11.13 -11.48 0.42
C SER A 164 -11.44 -10.12 1.12
N TYR A 165 -11.74 -10.14 2.42
CA TYR A 165 -11.97 -8.97 3.27
C TYR A 165 -10.71 -8.16 3.61
N ARG A 166 -9.51 -8.68 3.29
CA ARG A 166 -8.23 -8.02 3.60
C ARG A 166 -8.01 -6.77 2.75
N THR A 167 -8.65 -6.70 1.58
CA THR A 167 -8.68 -5.50 0.75
C THR A 167 -9.12 -4.25 1.52
N ASP A 168 -9.97 -4.38 2.55
CA ASP A 168 -10.47 -3.27 3.36
C ASP A 168 -9.46 -2.73 4.38
N ARG A 169 -8.37 -3.47 4.64
CA ARG A 169 -7.36 -3.15 5.66
C ARG A 169 -6.00 -2.78 5.08
N LEU A 170 -5.90 -2.67 3.75
CA LEU A 170 -4.67 -2.27 3.08
C LEU A 170 -4.29 -0.85 3.47
N GLY A 171 -3.02 -0.61 3.80
CA GLY A 171 -2.60 0.66 4.39
C GLY A 171 -2.72 1.90 3.48
N TRP A 172 -2.89 1.73 2.17
CA TRP A 172 -3.23 2.85 1.26
C TRP A 172 -4.69 3.28 1.40
N ARG A 173 -5.56 2.38 1.85
CA ARG A 173 -6.99 2.61 1.91
C ARG A 173 -7.31 3.60 3.02
N GLY A 174 -7.97 4.70 2.65
CA GLY A 174 -8.26 5.82 3.55
C GLY A 174 -7.34 7.02 3.36
N TYR A 175 -6.36 6.95 2.46
CA TYR A 175 -5.47 8.07 2.10
C TYR A 175 -5.66 8.54 0.65
N ASP A 176 -6.82 8.29 0.05
CA ASP A 176 -7.07 8.54 -1.37
C ASP A 176 -6.94 10.03 -1.72
N LEU A 177 -7.48 10.90 -0.86
CA LEU A 177 -7.42 12.36 -1.04
C LEU A 177 -6.03 12.90 -0.78
N GLU A 178 -5.35 12.39 0.24
CA GLU A 178 -3.98 12.74 0.60
C GLU A 178 -3.02 12.35 -0.53
N ALA A 179 -3.14 11.13 -1.05
CA ALA A 179 -2.34 10.65 -2.17
C ALA A 179 -2.57 11.49 -3.43
N PHE A 180 -3.82 11.85 -3.72
CA PHE A 180 -4.16 12.75 -4.82
C PHE A 180 -3.50 14.13 -4.65
N ALA A 181 -3.65 14.75 -3.48
CA ALA A 181 -3.08 16.06 -3.18
C ALA A 181 -1.54 16.06 -3.24
N VAL A 182 -0.90 15.03 -2.68
CA VAL A 182 0.55 14.83 -2.75
C VAL A 182 1.00 14.65 -4.20
N GLY A 183 0.27 13.87 -5.00
CA GLY A 183 0.55 13.72 -6.43
C GLY A 183 0.58 15.06 -7.16
N ILE A 184 -0.46 15.89 -6.98
CA ILE A 184 -0.51 17.25 -7.54
C ILE A 184 0.72 18.06 -7.09
N PHE A 185 0.98 18.11 -5.79
CA PHE A 185 2.08 18.89 -5.22
C PHE A 185 3.46 18.48 -5.78
N VAL A 186 3.73 17.18 -5.84
CA VAL A 186 4.98 16.63 -6.37
C VAL A 186 5.12 16.96 -7.86
N TYR A 187 4.06 16.77 -8.64
CA TYR A 187 4.08 17.07 -10.07
C TYR A 187 4.38 18.55 -10.34
N TRP A 188 3.71 19.46 -9.63
CA TRP A 188 3.96 20.89 -9.76
C TRP A 188 5.38 21.28 -9.35
N SER A 189 5.90 20.71 -8.25
CA SER A 189 7.29 20.95 -7.82
C SER A 189 8.31 20.57 -8.91
N ILE A 190 8.08 19.43 -9.57
CA ILE A 190 8.90 18.97 -10.69
C ILE A 190 8.75 19.91 -11.90
N ALA A 191 7.51 20.26 -12.26
CA ALA A 191 7.24 21.14 -13.39
C ALA A 191 7.90 22.51 -13.21
N LEU A 192 7.76 23.13 -12.03
CA LEU A 192 8.40 24.40 -11.70
C LEU A 192 9.91 24.31 -11.88
N THR A 193 10.54 23.25 -11.37
CA THR A 193 11.99 23.05 -11.49
C THR A 193 12.45 22.91 -12.95
N GLU A 194 11.71 22.17 -13.78
CA GLU A 194 12.03 22.04 -15.20
C GLU A 194 11.88 23.37 -15.97
N PHE A 195 10.88 24.20 -15.64
CA PHE A 195 10.69 25.51 -16.28
C PHE A 195 11.68 26.57 -15.79
N THR A 196 12.05 26.58 -14.50
CA THR A 196 13.02 27.55 -13.96
C THR A 196 14.43 27.31 -14.50
N ILE A 197 14.91 26.06 -14.50
CA ILE A 197 16.23 25.69 -15.06
C ILE A 197 16.33 26.07 -16.54
N ALA A 198 15.25 25.93 -17.30
CA ALA A 198 15.26 26.31 -18.70
C ALA A 198 15.37 27.83 -18.90
N ASN A 199 14.66 28.62 -18.09
CA ASN A 199 14.73 30.08 -18.17
C ASN A 199 16.10 30.64 -17.77
N SER A 200 16.79 30.03 -16.79
CA SER A 200 18.15 30.46 -16.42
C SER A 200 19.20 30.19 -17.51
N ASN A 201 18.99 29.20 -18.37
CA ASN A 201 19.91 28.90 -19.47
C ASN A 201 19.76 29.83 -20.68
N LEU A 202 18.66 30.60 -20.75
CA LEU A 202 18.41 31.57 -21.83
C LEU A 202 18.95 32.98 -21.52
N THR A 203 19.43 33.22 -20.30
CA THR A 203 19.94 34.51 -19.82
C THR A 203 21.46 34.81 -19.95
N PRO A 204 22.38 33.93 -20.43
CA PRO A 204 23.82 34.24 -20.37
C PRO A 204 24.35 35.36 -21.27
N GLU A 205 23.67 35.75 -22.37
CA GLU A 205 24.29 36.63 -23.39
C GLU A 205 23.88 38.11 -23.38
N ARG A 206 22.85 38.53 -22.61
CA ARG A 206 22.39 39.94 -22.67
C ARG A 206 23.20 40.95 -21.88
N THR A 207 24.26 40.54 -21.20
CA THR A 207 25.12 41.44 -20.39
C THR A 207 26.49 41.73 -21.01
N ALA A 208 26.78 41.23 -22.21
CA ALA A 208 28.06 41.50 -22.90
C ALA A 208 28.02 42.69 -23.89
N GLU A 209 26.85 43.31 -24.11
CA GLU A 209 26.70 44.50 -24.96
C GLU A 209 26.08 45.66 -24.17
N ARG A 210 26.87 46.27 -23.28
CA ARG A 210 26.69 47.66 -22.83
C ARG A 210 28.03 48.29 -22.51
#